data_AF-A0A5W4Z8H7-F1
#
_entry.id   AF-A0A5W4Z8H7-F1
#
_cell.length_a   1.000
_cell.length_b   1.000
_cell.length_c   1.000
_cell.angle_alpha   90.00
_cell.angle_beta   90.00
_cell.angle_gamma   90.00
#
_symmetry.space_group_name_H-M   'P 1'
#
loop_
_entity.id
_entity.type
_entity.pdbx_description
1 polymer ?
#
loop_
_entity_poly.entity_id
_entity_poly.type
_entity_poly.pdbx_seq_one_letter_code
_entity_poly.pdbx_strand_id
1 'polypeptide(L)'
;MKKKANKSVHVTFRLTEEEYAPFDRAIRELEISKSEFFRLLTIGKIKNYTSDKRHIPEYKRCLSQLSWAGNNINQIAHRLNSDHLKGIISEALYKKILNVLIGIRDRLQEIAK
;
A
#
# COMPACT_ATOMS: atom_id res chain seq x y z
N MET A 1 -6.74 18.41 7.06
CA MET A 1 -5.72 17.43 7.51
C MET A 1 -5.32 17.77 8.95
N LYS A 2 -5.45 16.87 9.92
CA LYS A 2 -4.98 17.13 11.30
C LYS A 2 -3.44 17.24 11.26
N LYS A 3 -2.89 18.37 11.71
CA LYS A 3 -1.43 18.55 11.89
C LYS A 3 -0.94 17.42 12.79
N LYS A 4 0.02 16.60 12.34
CA LYS A 4 0.73 15.66 13.20
C LYS A 4 1.42 16.49 14.30
N ALA A 5 1.09 16.22 15.56
CA ALA A 5 1.77 16.85 16.69
C ALA A 5 3.25 16.48 16.66
N ASN A 6 4.11 17.45 16.89
CA ASN A 6 5.56 17.25 16.88
C ASN A 6 5.99 16.47 18.13
N LYS A 7 6.86 15.46 17.99
CA LYS A 7 7.35 14.64 19.10
C LYS A 7 8.58 15.34 19.72
N SER A 8 8.37 16.25 20.67
CA SER A 8 9.45 17.09 21.25
C SER A 8 10.02 16.57 22.58
N VAL A 9 9.32 15.69 23.29
CA VAL A 9 9.77 15.17 24.60
C VAL A 9 10.69 13.96 24.40
N HIS A 10 11.89 14.02 24.98
CA HIS A 10 12.89 12.97 24.92
C HIS A 10 12.94 12.19 26.24
N VAL A 11 12.96 10.85 26.16
CA VAL A 11 13.07 9.94 27.31
C VAL A 11 14.25 9.00 27.04
N THR A 12 15.17 8.88 27.99
CA THR A 12 16.37 8.02 27.86
C THR A 12 16.67 7.32 29.16
N PHE A 13 17.02 6.05 29.04
CA PHE A 13 17.53 5.23 30.13
C PHE A 13 18.55 4.25 29.54
N ARG A 14 19.41 3.70 30.40
CA ARG A 14 20.37 2.66 30.02
C ARG A 14 19.78 1.31 30.40
N LEU A 15 20.06 0.30 29.57
CA LEU A 15 19.78 -1.10 29.82
C LEU A 15 21.09 -1.86 29.76
N THR A 16 21.18 -2.95 30.52
CA THR A 16 22.21 -3.97 30.28
C THR A 16 21.93 -4.70 28.97
N GLU A 17 22.91 -5.44 28.46
CA GLU A 17 22.72 -6.25 27.25
C GLU A 17 21.64 -7.33 27.47
N GLU A 18 21.60 -7.92 28.66
CA GLU A 18 20.64 -8.95 29.06
C GLU A 18 19.21 -8.40 29.11
N GLU A 19 19.03 -7.19 29.64
CA GLU A 19 17.75 -6.49 29.64
C GLU A 19 17.30 -6.10 28.23
N TYR A 20 18.25 -5.80 27.33
CA TYR A 20 17.96 -5.39 25.96
C TYR A 20 17.69 -6.57 25.01
N ALA A 21 18.29 -7.73 25.24
CA ALA A 21 18.24 -8.89 24.33
C ALA A 21 16.81 -9.34 23.94
N PRO A 22 15.79 -9.36 24.84
CA PRO A 22 14.42 -9.68 24.47
C PRO A 22 13.82 -8.67 23.48
N PHE A 23 14.16 -7.39 23.63
CA PHE A 23 13.64 -6.33 22.76
C PHE A 23 14.27 -6.39 21.37
N ASP A 24 15.57 -6.69 21.25
CA ASP A 24 16.23 -6.77 19.94
C ASP A 24 15.60 -7.81 19.03
N ARG A 25 15.22 -8.98 19.58
CA ARG A 25 14.51 -10.03 18.85
C ARG A 25 13.15 -9.54 18.36
N ALA A 26 12.34 -8.97 19.25
CA ALA A 26 11.02 -8.46 18.91
C ALA A 26 11.06 -7.31 17.88
N ILE A 27 12.07 -6.44 17.95
CA ILE A 27 12.29 -5.35 17.01
C ILE A 27 12.56 -5.88 15.60
N ARG A 28 13.38 -6.93 15.48
CA ARG A 28 13.69 -7.57 14.19
C ARG A 28 12.47 -8.28 13.62
N GLU A 29 11.73 -9.03 14.44
CA GLU A 29 10.52 -9.75 14.03
C GLU A 29 9.41 -8.81 13.56
N LEU A 30 9.25 -7.65 14.21
CA LEU A 30 8.23 -6.65 13.85
C LEU A 30 8.65 -5.73 12.70
N GLU A 31 9.91 -5.81 12.24
CA GLU A 31 10.49 -4.96 11.20
C GLU A 31 10.30 -3.44 11.47
N ILE A 32 10.45 -3.01 12.72
CA ILE A 32 10.32 -1.60 13.11
C ILE A 32 11.60 -1.01 13.68
N SER A 33 11.69 0.31 13.70
CA SER A 33 12.81 0.99 14.38
C SER A 33 12.75 0.82 15.90
N LYS A 34 13.92 0.82 16.55
CA LYS A 34 14.04 0.79 18.03
C LYS A 34 13.17 1.85 18.71
N SER A 35 13.23 3.10 18.23
CA SER A 35 12.45 4.21 18.79
C SER A 35 10.93 4.05 18.57
N GLU A 36 10.51 3.41 17.47
CA GLU A 36 9.11 3.08 17.24
C GLU A 36 8.64 2.00 18.22
N PHE A 37 9.41 0.93 18.36
CA PHE A 37 9.13 -0.18 19.27
C PHE A 37 8.96 0.30 20.72
N PHE A 38 9.97 0.99 21.27
CA PHE A 38 9.90 1.44 22.66
C PHE A 38 8.78 2.46 22.88
N ARG A 39 8.50 3.34 21.92
CA ARG A 39 7.36 4.24 22.04
C ARG A 39 6.04 3.47 22.12
N LEU A 40 5.83 2.50 21.23
CA LEU A 40 4.61 1.68 21.21
C LEU A 40 4.49 0.83 22.47
N LEU A 41 5.61 0.32 22.99
CA LEU A 41 5.68 -0.38 24.26
C LEU A 41 5.24 0.52 25.41
N THR A 42 5.83 1.73 25.54
CA THR A 42 5.51 2.68 26.62
C THR A 42 4.06 3.16 26.60
N ILE A 43 3.44 3.31 25.43
CA ILE A 43 2.03 3.75 25.31
C ILE A 43 1.04 2.56 25.24
N GLY A 44 1.50 1.32 25.47
CA GLY A 44 0.65 0.13 25.51
C GLY A 44 0.03 -0.29 24.18
N LYS A 45 0.61 0.15 23.04
CA LYS A 45 0.09 -0.10 21.69
C LYS A 45 0.83 -1.18 20.90
N ILE A 46 1.88 -1.76 21.46
CA ILE A 46 2.70 -2.77 20.75
C ILE A 46 1.89 -4.01 20.34
N LYS A 47 0.94 -4.47 21.17
CA LYS A 47 0.10 -5.65 20.88
C LYS A 47 -0.82 -5.48 19.68
N ASN A 48 -1.20 -4.23 19.38
CA ASN A 48 -2.07 -3.89 18.25
C ASN A 48 -1.27 -3.35 17.05
N TYR A 49 0.07 -3.44 17.10
CA TYR A 49 0.90 -2.95 16.03
C TYR A 49 0.78 -3.85 14.80
N THR A 50 0.43 -3.25 13.67
CA THR A 50 0.50 -3.88 12.35
C THR A 50 1.49 -3.07 11.54
N SER A 51 2.50 -3.75 10.99
CA SER A 51 3.50 -3.09 10.16
C SER A 51 2.82 -2.46 8.94
N ASP A 52 2.91 -1.14 8.82
CA ASP A 52 2.40 -0.42 7.65
C ASP A 52 3.40 -0.57 6.51
N LYS A 53 3.20 -1.61 5.71
CA LYS A 53 4.04 -1.93 4.55
C LYS A 53 4.08 -0.83 3.49
N ARG A 54 3.25 0.22 3.58
CA ARG A 54 3.29 1.37 2.64
C ARG A 54 4.60 2.15 2.69
N HIS A 55 5.42 1.96 3.73
CA HIS A 55 6.73 2.57 3.83
C HIS A 55 7.79 1.84 3.00
N ILE A 56 7.54 0.57 2.66
CA ILE A 56 8.45 -0.27 1.87
C ILE A 56 8.50 0.30 0.44
N PRO A 57 9.67 0.75 -0.06
CA PRO A 57 9.80 1.36 -1.38
C PRO A 57 9.22 0.49 -2.50
N GLU A 58 9.46 -0.82 -2.44
CA GLU A 58 8.99 -1.82 -3.39
C GLU A 58 7.46 -1.91 -3.39
N TYR A 59 6.84 -1.92 -2.20
CA TYR A 59 5.38 -1.92 -2.06
C TYR A 59 4.77 -0.63 -2.62
N LYS A 60 5.38 0.53 -2.33
CA LYS A 60 4.93 1.81 -2.88
C LYS A 60 5.04 1.85 -4.40
N ARG A 61 6.12 1.31 -4.97
CA ARG A 61 6.32 1.20 -6.41
C ARG A 61 5.25 0.31 -7.05
N CYS A 62 4.99 -0.86 -6.47
CA CYS A 62 3.96 -1.78 -6.92
C CYS A 62 2.57 -1.12 -6.91
N LEU A 63 2.21 -0.43 -5.81
CA LEU A 63 0.94 0.30 -5.71
C LEU A 63 0.81 1.40 -6.77
N SER A 64 1.90 2.11 -7.06
CA SER A 64 1.94 3.16 -8.09
C SER A 64 1.73 2.55 -9.49
N GLN A 65 2.40 1.45 -9.79
CA GLN A 65 2.25 0.73 -11.05
C GLN A 65 0.82 0.21 -11.25
N LEU A 66 0.20 -0.33 -10.20
CA LEU A 66 -1.19 -0.79 -10.22
C LEU A 66 -2.16 0.37 -10.49
N SER A 67 -1.93 1.52 -9.85
CA SER A 67 -2.71 2.74 -10.08
C SER A 67 -2.59 3.23 -11.53
N TRP A 68 -1.38 3.22 -12.09
CA TRP A 68 -1.16 3.58 -13.49
C TRP A 68 -1.84 2.62 -14.46
N ALA A 69 -1.76 1.31 -14.19
CA ALA A 69 -2.46 0.30 -14.99
C ALA A 69 -3.99 0.52 -14.98
N GLY A 70 -4.58 0.75 -13.81
CA GLY A 70 -6.02 1.05 -13.68
C GLY A 70 -6.44 2.32 -14.43
N ASN A 71 -5.63 3.39 -14.34
CA ASN A 71 -5.88 4.63 -15.09
C ASN A 71 -5.83 4.41 -16.61
N ASN A 72 -4.86 3.64 -17.10
CA ASN A 72 -4.76 3.31 -18.52
C ASN A 72 -5.97 2.50 -19.00
N ILE A 73 -6.42 1.51 -18.23
CA ILE A 73 -7.63 0.73 -18.53
C ILE A 73 -8.84 1.65 -18.66
N ASN A 74 -9.03 2.57 -17.71
CA ASN A 74 -10.14 3.53 -17.74
C ASN A 74 -10.06 4.45 -18.97
N GLN A 75 -8.88 4.95 -19.33
CA GLN A 75 -8.70 5.80 -20.50
C GLN A 75 -9.05 5.04 -21.80
N ILE A 76 -8.60 3.79 -21.92
CA ILE A 76 -8.93 2.95 -23.08
C ILE A 76 -10.44 2.69 -23.13
N ALA A 77 -11.07 2.36 -22.01
CA ALA A 77 -12.52 2.13 -21.94
C ALA A 77 -13.32 3.37 -22.34
N HIS A 78 -12.93 4.56 -21.85
CA HIS A 78 -13.56 5.82 -22.24
C HIS A 78 -13.42 6.11 -23.73
N ARG A 79 -12.23 5.92 -24.30
CA ARG A 79 -12.00 6.12 -25.73
C ARG A 79 -12.82 5.14 -26.57
N LEU A 80 -12.80 3.86 -26.20
CA LEU A 80 -13.56 2.80 -26.85
C LEU A 80 -15.07 3.13 -26.86
N ASN A 81 -15.60 3.62 -25.74
CA ASN A 81 -17.00 4.03 -25.65
C ASN A 81 -17.32 5.22 -26.57
N SER A 82 -16.46 6.24 -26.59
CA SER A 82 -16.60 7.38 -27.52
C SER A 82 -16.60 6.93 -28.98
N ASP A 83 -15.66 6.06 -29.36
CA ASP A 83 -15.49 5.64 -30.75
C ASP A 83 -16.65 4.74 -31.20
N HIS A 84 -17.21 3.92 -30.29
CA HIS A 84 -18.41 3.15 -30.55
C HIS A 84 -19.65 4.04 -30.74
N LEU A 85 -19.87 5.02 -29.86
CA LEU A 85 -20.99 5.97 -29.98
C LEU A 85 -20.93 6.81 -31.27
N LYS A 86 -19.73 7.04 -31.81
CA LYS A 86 -19.51 7.72 -33.10
C LYS A 86 -19.65 6.79 -34.31
N GLY A 87 -19.91 5.50 -34.12
CA GLY A 87 -19.98 4.50 -35.18
C GLY A 87 -18.63 4.17 -35.83
N ILE A 88 -17.51 4.58 -35.23
CA ILE A 88 -16.15 4.33 -35.76
C ILE A 88 -15.79 2.85 -35.61
N ILE A 89 -16.26 2.21 -34.53
CA ILE A 89 -16.05 0.78 -34.27
C ILE A 89 -17.37 0.05 -34.14
N SER A 90 -17.40 -1.20 -34.62
CA SER A 90 -18.59 -2.05 -34.53
C SER A 90 -18.87 -2.48 -33.09
N GLU A 91 -20.14 -2.75 -32.81
CA GLU A 91 -20.62 -3.31 -31.54
C GLU A 91 -19.87 -4.61 -31.15
N ALA A 92 -19.60 -5.47 -32.14
CA ALA A 92 -18.87 -6.72 -31.92
C ALA A 92 -17.43 -6.47 -31.44
N LEU A 93 -16.74 -5.51 -32.05
CA LEU A 93 -15.38 -5.14 -31.64
C LEU A 93 -15.38 -4.45 -30.28
N TYR A 94 -16.34 -3.55 -30.03
CA TYR A 94 -16.55 -2.88 -28.76
C TYR A 94 -16.68 -3.89 -27.61
N LYS A 95 -17.64 -4.83 -27.72
CA LYS A 95 -17.86 -5.89 -26.72
C LYS A 95 -16.63 -6.76 -26.50
N LYS A 96 -15.94 -7.15 -27.58
CA LYS A 96 -14.73 -7.97 -27.50
C LYS A 96 -13.65 -7.28 -26.67
N ILE A 97 -13.36 -6.01 -26.95
CA ILE A 97 -12.32 -5.26 -26.24
C ILE A 97 -12.75 -4.99 -24.79
N LEU A 98 -14.01 -4.63 -24.55
CA LEU A 98 -14.51 -4.38 -23.20
C LEU A 98 -14.36 -5.62 -22.30
N ASN A 99 -14.66 -6.82 -22.81
CA ASN A 99 -14.46 -8.07 -22.09
C ASN A 99 -12.98 -8.32 -21.75
N VAL A 100 -12.06 -7.99 -22.65
CA VAL A 100 -10.62 -8.10 -22.39
C VAL A 100 -10.19 -7.13 -21.28
N LEU A 101 -10.66 -5.88 -21.31
CA LEU A 101 -10.36 -4.89 -20.27
C LEU A 101 -10.89 -5.31 -18.89
N ILE A 102 -12.09 -5.88 -18.84
CA ILE A 102 -12.67 -6.47 -17.63
C ILE A 102 -11.78 -7.61 -17.11
N GLY A 103 -11.37 -8.54 -17.99
CA GLY A 103 -10.48 -9.64 -17.60
C GLY A 103 -9.13 -9.18 -17.06
N ILE A 104 -8.55 -8.11 -17.60
CA ILE A 104 -7.31 -7.51 -17.07
C ILE A 104 -7.58 -6.90 -15.69
N ARG A 105 -8.66 -6.13 -15.52
CA ARG A 105 -9.06 -5.53 -14.24
C ARG A 105 -9.20 -6.60 -13.16
N ASP A 106 -9.88 -7.69 -13.47
CA ASP A 106 -10.18 -8.75 -12.50
C ASP A 106 -8.88 -9.44 -12.03
N ARG A 107 -7.96 -9.75 -12.95
CA ARG A 107 -6.63 -10.29 -12.61
C ARG A 107 -5.81 -9.32 -11.76
N LEU A 108 -5.86 -8.02 -12.05
CA LEU A 108 -5.18 -7.00 -11.24
C LEU A 108 -5.78 -6.90 -9.82
N GLN A 109 -7.09 -7.06 -9.68
CA GLN A 109 -7.76 -7.06 -8.38
C GLN A 109 -7.44 -8.32 -7.57
N GLU A 110 -7.28 -9.48 -8.20
CA GLU A 110 -6.83 -10.70 -7.54
C GLU A 110 -5.43 -10.57 -6.95
N ILE A 111 -4.50 -9.93 -7.66
CA ILE A 111 -3.13 -9.68 -7.18
C ILE A 111 -3.11 -8.70 -6.00
N ALA A 112 -4.11 -7.83 -5.88
CA ALA A 112 -4.18 -6.78 -4.86
C ALA A 112 -4.93 -7.19 -3.57
N LYS A 113 -5.50 -8.39 -3.53
CA LYS A 113 -6.13 -8.98 -2.32
C LYS A 113 -5.08 -9.55 -1.39
#